data_AF-A0AAP0BRQ3-F1
#
_entry.id   AF-A0AAP0BRQ3-F1
#
_cell.length_a   1.000
_cell.length_b   1.000
_cell.length_c   1.000
_cell.angle_alpha   90.00
_cell.angle_beta   90.00
_cell.angle_gamma   90.00
#
_symmetry.space_group_name_H-M   'P 1'
#
loop_
_entity.id
_entity.type
_entity.pdbx_description
1 polymer ?
#
loop_
_entity_poly.entity_id
_entity_poly.type
_entity_poly.pdbx_seq_one_letter_code
_entity_poly.pdbx_strand_id
1 'polypeptide(L)'
;MPMQMMLQRRISIIRNYFAQLYAKDITPDDKQELDEALQREIHVAFRTDEIRRTPPTPQDEMRAGMSYFHETIWKGVPKFLRRVDTALKNLGIKECVLYNAPLI
;
A
#
# COMPACT_ATOMS: atom_id res chain seq x y z
N MET A 1 -15.01 -3.09 13.37
CA MET A 1 -13.91 -2.78 12.42
C MET A 1 -14.49 -2.84 11.01
N PRO A 2 -14.44 -1.76 10.20
CA PRO A 2 -15.07 -1.77 8.87
C PRO A 2 -14.37 -2.75 7.93
N MET A 3 -15.16 -3.60 7.28
CA MET A 3 -14.74 -4.78 6.49
C MET A 3 -13.76 -4.45 5.35
N GLN A 4 -13.91 -3.30 4.71
CA GLN A 4 -13.04 -2.80 3.62
C GLN A 4 -11.56 -2.62 4.03
N MET A 5 -11.28 -2.29 5.30
CA MET A 5 -9.89 -2.21 5.79
C MET A 5 -9.21 -3.58 5.85
N MET A 6 -9.98 -4.67 5.97
CA MET A 6 -9.39 -6.02 5.98
C MET A 6 -8.87 -6.39 4.60
N LEU A 7 -9.61 -6.12 3.52
CA LEU A 7 -9.16 -6.46 2.17
C LEU A 7 -7.91 -5.67 1.77
N GLN A 8 -7.88 -4.35 2.00
CA GLN A 8 -6.71 -3.51 1.71
C GLN A 8 -5.47 -3.98 2.46
N ARG A 9 -5.63 -4.31 3.75
CA ARG A 9 -4.56 -4.87 4.56
C ARG A 9 -4.04 -6.19 4.00
N ARG A 10 -4.93 -7.10 3.58
CA ARG A 10 -4.54 -8.40 2.99
C ARG A 10 -3.80 -8.22 1.66
N ILE A 11 -4.26 -7.33 0.79
CA ILE A 11 -3.56 -7.01 -0.47
C ILE A 11 -2.15 -6.47 -0.18
N SER A 12 -1.99 -5.64 0.85
CA SER A 12 -0.68 -5.16 1.28
C SER A 12 0.25 -6.28 1.75
N ILE A 13 -0.28 -7.25 2.51
CA ILE A 13 0.46 -8.44 2.97
C ILE A 13 0.88 -9.31 1.77
N ILE A 14 -0.03 -9.60 0.85
CA ILE A 14 0.25 -10.37 -0.38
C ILE A 14 1.39 -9.70 -1.18
N ARG A 15 1.33 -8.37 -1.35
CA ARG A 15 2.40 -7.61 -2.02
C ARG A 15 3.76 -7.76 -1.33
N ASN A 16 3.78 -7.80 0.01
CA ASN A 16 5.00 -7.96 0.77
C ASN A 16 5.60 -9.37 0.58
N TYR A 17 4.77 -10.42 0.61
CA TYR A 17 5.24 -11.77 0.33
C TYR A 17 5.83 -11.90 -1.08
N PHE A 18 5.21 -11.29 -2.09
CA PHE A 18 5.82 -11.23 -3.42
C PHE A 18 7.16 -10.51 -3.42
N ALA A 19 7.28 -9.36 -2.74
CA ALA A 19 8.56 -8.65 -2.65
C ALA A 19 9.67 -9.49 -1.99
N GLN A 20 9.33 -10.31 -0.99
CA GLN A 20 10.27 -11.21 -0.32
C GLN A 20 10.65 -12.42 -1.18
N LEU A 21 9.69 -12.99 -1.91
CA LEU A 21 9.93 -14.15 -2.77
C LEU A 21 10.87 -13.86 -3.95
N TYR A 22 10.92 -12.60 -4.40
CA TYR A 22 11.86 -12.13 -5.42
C TYR A 22 13.16 -11.54 -4.84
N ALA A 23 13.39 -11.63 -3.53
CA ALA A 23 14.66 -11.26 -2.93
C ALA A 23 15.77 -12.24 -3.39
N LYS A 24 17.00 -11.72 -3.55
CA LYS A 24 18.08 -12.41 -4.25
C LYS A 24 18.65 -13.65 -3.51
N ASP A 25 18.35 -13.79 -2.22
CA ASP A 25 18.95 -14.80 -1.33
C ASP A 25 17.88 -15.50 -0.47
N ILE A 26 16.90 -16.16 -1.09
CA ILE A 26 15.89 -16.94 -0.37
C ILE A 26 16.27 -18.42 -0.30
N THR A 27 16.17 -19.03 0.89
CA THR A 27 16.36 -20.47 1.04
C THR A 27 15.14 -21.22 0.49
N PRO A 28 15.29 -22.47 0.02
CA PRO A 28 14.15 -23.25 -0.48
C PRO A 28 13.07 -23.50 0.57
N ASP A 29 13.45 -23.57 1.86
CA ASP A 29 12.53 -23.74 2.99
C ASP A 29 11.70 -22.48 3.23
N ASP A 30 12.35 -21.31 3.31
CA ASP A 30 11.67 -20.01 3.43
C ASP A 30 10.72 -19.77 2.26
N LYS A 31 11.11 -20.19 1.05
CA LYS A 31 10.27 -20.07 -0.14
C LYS A 31 9.00 -20.91 -0.02
N GLN A 32 9.10 -22.13 0.48
CA GLN A 32 7.95 -23.01 0.68
C GLN A 32 7.00 -22.44 1.73
N GLU A 33 7.52 -21.94 2.86
CA GLU A 33 6.70 -21.30 3.89
C GLU A 33 5.98 -20.05 3.36
N LEU A 34 6.68 -19.21 2.59
CA LEU A 34 6.09 -18.05 1.94
C LEU A 34 5.02 -18.41 0.93
N ASP A 35 5.22 -19.47 0.12
CA ASP A 35 4.23 -19.94 -0.85
C ASP A 35 2.96 -20.45 -0.14
N GLU A 36 3.09 -21.20 0.96
CA GLU A 36 1.96 -21.66 1.77
C GLU A 36 1.23 -20.50 2.46
N ALA A 37 1.97 -19.50 2.96
CA ALA A 37 1.39 -18.29 3.54
C ALA A 37 0.64 -17.45 2.49
N LEU A 38 1.22 -17.31 1.29
CA LEU A 38 0.63 -16.59 0.17
C LEU A 38 -0.67 -17.25 -0.30
N GLN A 39 -0.67 -18.57 -0.48
CA GLN A 39 -1.87 -19.31 -0.87
C GLN A 39 -3.00 -19.17 0.15
N ARG A 40 -2.68 -19.23 1.46
CA ARG A 40 -3.66 -19.01 2.52
C ARG A 40 -4.28 -17.61 2.45
N GLU A 41 -3.46 -16.57 2.30
CA GLU A 41 -3.95 -15.19 2.22
C GLU A 41 -4.79 -14.95 0.95
N ILE A 42 -4.40 -15.50 -0.19
CA ILE A 42 -5.20 -15.42 -1.44
C ILE A 42 -6.55 -16.12 -1.26
N HIS A 43 -6.56 -17.32 -0.68
CA HIS A 43 -7.80 -18.08 -0.47
C HIS A 43 -8.76 -17.37 0.46
N VAL A 44 -8.23 -16.76 1.53
CA VAL A 44 -9.04 -15.94 2.44
C VAL A 44 -9.56 -14.70 1.72
N ALA A 45 -8.70 -13.95 1.01
CA ALA A 45 -9.13 -12.77 0.25
C ALA A 45 -10.23 -13.10 -0.77
N PHE A 46 -10.12 -14.24 -1.47
CA PHE A 46 -11.10 -14.71 -2.43
C PHE A 46 -12.44 -15.14 -1.79
N ARG A 47 -12.40 -15.82 -0.63
CA ARG A 47 -13.62 -16.17 0.13
C ARG A 47 -14.29 -14.97 0.77
N THR A 48 -13.55 -13.90 1.04
CA THR A 48 -14.09 -12.66 1.63
C THR A 48 -14.74 -11.77 0.55
N ASP A 49 -15.19 -12.38 -0.56
CA ASP A 49 -15.77 -11.76 -1.75
C ASP A 49 -16.56 -10.47 -1.43
N GLU A 50 -15.92 -9.34 -1.72
CA GLU A 50 -16.44 -7.99 -1.48
C GLU A 50 -17.27 -7.48 -2.68
N ILE A 51 -17.76 -8.36 -3.57
CA ILE A 51 -18.72 -7.96 -4.59
C ILE A 51 -20.05 -7.61 -3.89
N ARG A 52 -20.12 -6.39 -3.37
CA ARG A 52 -21.35 -5.79 -2.85
C ARG A 52 -22.38 -5.78 -3.97
N ARG A 53 -23.46 -6.53 -3.79
CA ARG A 53 -24.61 -6.53 -4.73
C ARG A 53 -25.37 -5.19 -4.73
N THR A 54 -25.16 -4.35 -3.72
CA THR A 54 -25.77 -3.03 -3.58
C THR A 54 -24.71 -1.93 -3.61
N PRO A 55 -24.95 -0.82 -4.33
CA PRO A 55 -24.02 0.29 -4.37
C PRO A 55 -23.80 0.86 -2.95
N PRO A 56 -22.57 1.26 -2.61
CA PRO A 56 -22.28 1.88 -1.31
C PRO A 56 -23.01 3.22 -1.18
N THR A 57 -23.29 3.63 0.06
CA THR A 57 -23.78 4.98 0.33
C THR A 57 -22.64 5.99 0.19
N PRO A 58 -22.91 7.27 -0.11
CA PRO A 58 -21.86 8.30 -0.22
C PRO A 58 -20.96 8.40 1.04
N GLN A 59 -21.51 8.12 2.22
CA GLN A 59 -20.75 8.11 3.47
C GLN A 59 -19.80 6.90 3.57
N ASP A 60 -20.23 5.73 3.07
CA ASP A 60 -19.39 4.54 2.98
C ASP A 60 -18.25 4.75 1.97
N GLU A 61 -18.54 5.37 0.83
CA GLU A 61 -17.53 5.73 -0.18
C GLU A 61 -16.51 6.72 0.38
N MET A 62 -16.96 7.75 1.09
CA MET A 62 -16.06 8.72 1.72
C MET A 62 -15.17 8.05 2.78
N ARG A 63 -15.71 7.11 3.57
CA ARG A 63 -14.91 6.36 4.56
C ARG A 63 -13.88 5.44 3.90
N ALA A 64 -14.26 4.76 2.82
CA ALA A 64 -13.35 3.92 2.05
C ALA A 64 -12.24 4.75 1.40
N GLY A 65 -12.62 5.88 0.77
CA GLY A 65 -11.69 6.83 0.16
C GLY A 65 -10.70 7.41 1.19
N MET A 66 -11.19 7.87 2.34
CA MET A 66 -10.33 8.39 3.41
C MET A 66 -9.36 7.34 3.97
N SER A 67 -9.77 6.07 4.02
CA SER A 67 -8.87 4.98 4.42
C SER A 67 -7.70 4.82 3.43
N TYR A 68 -7.99 4.91 2.12
CA TYR A 68 -6.96 4.89 1.07
C TYR A 68 -6.02 6.09 1.15
N PHE A 69 -6.56 7.30 1.38
CA PHE A 69 -5.78 8.52 1.58
C PHE A 69 -4.76 8.38 2.71
N HIS A 70 -5.18 7.86 3.86
CA HIS A 70 -4.30 7.69 5.01
C HIS A 70 -3.23 6.60 4.79
N GLU A 71 -3.56 5.49 4.14
CA GLU A 71 -2.61 4.39 3.94
C GLU A 71 -1.57 4.67 2.85
N THR A 72 -1.95 5.38 1.78
CA THR A 72 -1.10 5.56 0.59
C THR A 72 -0.58 6.99 0.43
N ILE A 73 -1.46 7.98 0.42
CA ILE A 73 -1.12 9.37 0.08
C ILE A 73 -0.30 10.01 1.20
N TRP A 74 -0.70 9.81 2.46
CA TRP A 74 0.02 10.35 3.62
C TRP A 74 1.48 9.87 3.70
N LYS A 75 1.74 8.61 3.31
CA LYS A 75 3.10 8.05 3.25
C LYS A 75 3.81 8.40 1.93
N GLY A 76 3.09 8.52 0.83
CA GLY A 76 3.62 8.75 -0.51
C GLY A 76 4.11 10.18 -0.72
N VAL A 77 3.36 11.19 -0.26
CA VAL A 77 3.66 12.60 -0.47
C VAL A 77 5.02 13.02 0.10
N PRO A 78 5.37 12.74 1.38
CA PRO A 78 6.68 13.09 1.92
C PRO A 78 7.82 12.37 1.20
N LYS A 79 7.59 11.11 0.77
CA LYS A 79 8.58 10.34 0.02
C LYS A 79 8.83 10.93 -1.38
N PHE A 80 7.78 11.39 -2.04
CA PHE A 80 7.88 12.08 -3.33
C PHE A 80 8.64 13.41 -3.20
N LEU A 81 8.24 14.26 -2.25
CA LEU A 81 8.91 15.54 -1.99
C LEU A 81 10.40 15.37 -1.68
N ARG A 82 10.76 14.36 -0.87
CA ARG A 82 12.17 14.02 -0.61
C ARG A 82 12.94 13.61 -1.87
N ARG A 83 12.31 12.90 -2.81
CA ARG A 83 12.94 12.52 -4.09
C ARG A 83 13.14 13.73 -4.99
N VAL A 84 12.18 14.65 -5.03
CA VAL A 84 12.30 15.91 -5.76
C VAL A 84 13.43 16.77 -5.18
N ASP A 85 13.47 16.94 -3.86
CA ASP A 85 14.55 17.66 -3.18
C ASP A 85 15.93 17.05 -3.47
N THR A 86 16.04 15.72 -3.47
CA THR A 86 17.28 15.02 -3.84
C THR A 86 17.68 15.29 -5.29
N ALA A 87 16.73 15.27 -6.23
CA ALA A 87 16.99 15.54 -7.64
C ALA A 87 17.42 17.00 -7.88
N LEU A 88 16.80 17.96 -7.19
CA LEU A 88 17.15 19.38 -7.27
C LEU A 88 18.56 19.65 -6.70
N LYS A 89 18.91 19.01 -5.59
CA LYS A 89 20.26 19.08 -5.01
C LYS A 89 21.33 18.56 -5.96
N ASN A 90 21.04 17.47 -6.68
CA ASN A 90 21.97 16.92 -7.68
C ASN A 90 22.21 17.86 -8.87
N LEU A 91 21.27 18.78 -9.14
CA LEU A 91 21.39 19.82 -10.16
C LEU A 91 22.04 21.12 -9.63
N GLY A 92 22.46 21.16 -8.36
CA GLY A 92 23.06 22.34 -7.73
C GLY A 92 22.07 23.39 -7.23
N ILE A 93 20.76 23.09 -7.26
CA ILE A 93 19.70 23.97 -6.74
C ILE A 93 19.55 23.70 -5.24
N LYS A 94 19.73 24.75 -4.41
CA LYS A 94 19.70 24.68 -2.94
C LYS A 94 18.31 24.79 -2.31
N GLU A 95 17.27 25.04 -3.11
CA GLU A 95 15.91 25.18 -2.61
C GLU A 95 15.36 23.83 -2.14
N CYS A 96 15.26 23.70 -0.82
CA CYS A 96 14.49 22.66 -0.17
C CYS A 96 13.02 22.95 -0.46
N VAL A 97 12.33 22.08 -1.21
CA VAL A 97 10.88 22.22 -1.43
C VAL A 97 10.25 22.29 -0.04
N LEU A 98 9.78 23.48 0.34
CA LEU A 98 9.26 23.75 1.67
C LEU A 98 8.21 22.67 1.98
N TYR A 99 8.30 22.09 3.18
CA TYR A 99 7.27 21.23 3.76
C TYR A 99 5.87 21.90 3.82
N ASN A 100 5.78 23.17 3.41
CA ASN A 100 4.58 23.99 3.34
C ASN A 100 3.91 24.02 1.95
N ALA A 101 4.31 23.16 1.00
CA ALA A 101 3.53 22.97 -0.21
C ALA A 101 2.12 22.48 0.21
N PRO A 102 1.02 23.13 -0.22
CA PRO A 102 -0.32 22.71 0.11
C PRO A 102 -0.63 21.46 -0.70
N LEU A 103 -0.17 20.32 -0.20
CA LEU A 103 -0.57 19.01 -0.67
C LEU A 103 -1.64 18.53 0.29
N ILE A 104 -2.88 18.74 -0.17
CA ILE A 104 -4.19 18.54 0.50
C ILE A 104 -4.68 19.78 1.25
#